data_AF-A0A397UR44-F1
#
_entry.id   AF-A0A397UR44-F1
#
_cell.length_a   1.000
_cell.length_b   1.000
_cell.length_c   1.000
_cell.angle_alpha   90.00
_cell.angle_beta   90.00
_cell.angle_gamma   90.00
#
_symmetry.space_group_name_H-M   'P 1'
#
loop_
_entity.id
_entity.type
_entity.pdbx_description
1 polymer ?
#
loop_
_entity_poly.entity_id
_entity_poly.type
_entity_poly.pdbx_seq_one_letter_code
_entity_poly.pdbx_strand_id
1 'polypeptide(L)'
;MGKEIFDDLKYHQKTETKHIIFQQYNDQSLFSFSNGKLTIYSDPEKLKGELDLAFCPNLRKITFQANIQFNVLESIDLSKNEKLSKIIILNQNQNQFFRNYDFILFMKEMQSNRIVISYYENTSGNLWIEKYKSLREQAMILYLLVEDRKLEQLKVENAELRQSLNNKDLTIAGLNKKIQQTPTLSQFQELSNIVLGHHELNFNKLKHEIKRLKLKDFNPYFQDKKILLSN
;
A
#
# COMPACT_ATOMS: atom_id res chain seq x y z
N MET A 1 -2.70 -28.07 -0.58
CA MET A 1 -3.30 -29.37 -0.20
C MET A 1 -3.62 -29.45 1.30
N GLY A 2 -3.45 -28.39 2.10
CA GLY A 2 -3.76 -28.42 3.54
C GLY A 2 -5.25 -28.25 3.93
N LYS A 3 -6.13 -27.92 2.99
CA LYS A 3 -7.57 -27.69 3.26
C LYS A 3 -8.30 -28.97 3.69
N GLU A 4 -7.92 -30.11 3.10
CA GLU A 4 -8.51 -31.43 3.34
C GLU A 4 -8.38 -31.89 4.80
N ILE A 5 -7.34 -31.43 5.51
CA ILE A 5 -7.10 -31.74 6.93
C ILE A 5 -8.26 -31.26 7.82
N PHE A 6 -9.01 -30.26 7.39
CA PHE A 6 -10.06 -29.61 8.18
C PHE A 6 -11.46 -29.77 7.59
N ASP A 7 -11.61 -30.57 6.53
CA ASP A 7 -12.92 -30.80 5.93
C ASP A 7 -13.86 -31.54 6.89
N ASP A 8 -13.30 -32.39 7.76
CA ASP A 8 -14.02 -33.11 8.81
C ASP A 8 -14.52 -32.23 9.96
N LEU A 9 -14.05 -30.98 10.08
CA LEU A 9 -14.52 -30.06 11.11
C LEU A 9 -15.90 -29.49 10.77
N LYS A 10 -16.83 -29.60 11.72
CA LYS A 10 -18.14 -28.94 11.63
C LYS A 10 -17.98 -27.42 11.70
N TYR A 11 -18.92 -26.69 11.09
CA TYR A 11 -18.90 -25.22 11.04
C TYR A 11 -18.71 -24.57 12.42
N HIS A 12 -19.44 -25.02 13.44
CA HIS A 12 -19.32 -24.45 14.79
C HIS A 12 -17.89 -24.63 15.35
N GLN A 13 -17.26 -25.79 15.15
CA GLN A 13 -15.89 -26.06 15.59
C GLN A 13 -14.90 -25.11 14.90
N LYS A 14 -15.07 -24.87 13.60
CA LYS A 14 -14.27 -23.90 12.83
C LYS A 14 -14.41 -22.48 13.39
N THR A 15 -15.64 -22.05 13.70
CA THR A 15 -15.90 -20.70 14.24
C THR A 15 -15.47 -20.50 15.69
N GLU A 16 -15.50 -21.56 16.51
CA GLU A 16 -15.08 -21.54 17.91
C GLU A 16 -13.56 -21.67 18.07
N THR A 17 -12.86 -22.11 17.02
CA THR A 17 -11.41 -22.26 17.03
C THR A 17 -10.72 -20.90 17.22
N LYS A 18 -10.12 -20.74 18.40
CA LYS A 18 -9.33 -19.56 18.76
C LYS A 18 -7.83 -19.87 18.79
N HIS A 19 -7.44 -21.14 18.82
CA HIS A 19 -6.05 -21.55 18.91
C HIS A 19 -5.81 -22.84 18.13
N ILE A 20 -4.82 -22.88 17.24
CA ILE A 20 -4.36 -24.10 16.57
C ILE A 20 -3.04 -24.59 17.19
N ILE A 21 -2.90 -25.88 17.46
CA ILE A 21 -1.68 -26.51 17.98
C ILE A 21 -1.23 -27.62 17.02
N PHE A 22 -0.11 -27.47 16.33
CA PHE A 22 0.51 -28.55 15.56
C PHE A 22 1.37 -29.41 16.50
N GLN A 23 1.15 -30.73 16.50
CA GLN A 23 1.86 -31.71 17.33
C GLN A 23 2.18 -32.96 16.53
N GLN A 24 3.39 -33.51 16.60
CA GLN A 24 3.67 -34.85 16.05
C GLN A 24 2.90 -35.94 16.83
N TYR A 25 2.35 -36.96 16.17
CA TYR A 25 1.61 -38.06 16.82
C TYR A 25 1.96 -39.44 16.27
N ASN A 26 1.79 -40.46 17.13
CA ASN A 26 1.86 -41.89 16.79
C ASN A 26 0.44 -42.48 16.87
N ASP A 27 -0.21 -42.65 15.72
CA ASP A 27 -1.49 -43.37 15.46
C ASP A 27 -2.65 -43.22 16.46
N GLN A 28 -3.50 -42.19 16.27
CA GLN A 28 -4.92 -42.06 16.66
C GLN A 28 -5.41 -40.61 16.52
N SER A 29 -6.46 -40.41 15.71
CA SER A 29 -7.10 -39.13 15.33
C SER A 29 -6.15 -38.07 14.74
N LEU A 30 -6.49 -37.46 13.61
CA LEU A 30 -5.63 -36.44 12.95
C LEU A 30 -5.72 -35.06 13.61
N PHE A 31 -6.75 -34.82 14.42
CA PHE A 31 -6.90 -33.59 15.19
C PHE A 31 -7.83 -33.82 16.39
N SER A 32 -7.76 -32.93 17.38
CA SER A 32 -8.69 -32.87 18.51
C SER A 32 -9.12 -31.43 18.79
N PHE A 33 -10.37 -31.23 19.22
CA PHE A 33 -10.87 -29.92 19.62
C PHE A 33 -11.23 -29.93 21.11
N SER A 34 -10.55 -29.11 21.91
CA SER A 34 -10.82 -28.99 23.34
C SER A 34 -10.62 -27.56 23.83
N ASN A 35 -11.52 -27.06 24.68
CA ASN A 35 -11.41 -25.74 25.31
C ASN A 35 -11.19 -24.57 24.31
N GLY A 36 -11.83 -24.62 23.13
CA GLY A 36 -11.66 -23.61 22.08
C GLY A 36 -10.31 -23.68 21.34
N LYS A 37 -9.56 -24.77 21.52
CA LYS A 37 -8.28 -25.06 20.88
C LYS A 37 -8.42 -26.27 19.96
N LEU A 38 -7.95 -26.12 18.73
CA LEU A 38 -7.82 -27.19 17.75
C LEU A 38 -6.37 -27.69 17.77
N THR A 39 -6.15 -28.93 18.16
CA THR A 39 -4.84 -29.59 18.07
C THR A 39 -4.82 -30.42 16.79
N ILE A 40 -3.83 -30.25 15.94
CA ILE A 40 -3.59 -31.04 14.73
C ILE A 40 -2.42 -31.96 15.01
N TYR A 41 -2.66 -33.24 14.84
CA TYR A 41 -1.67 -34.28 14.92
C TYR A 41 -1.00 -34.41 13.54
N SER A 42 0.19 -33.86 13.46
CA SER A 42 1.03 -33.70 12.27
C SER A 42 1.50 -35.06 11.75
N ASP A 43 0.88 -35.50 10.66
CA ASP A 43 1.51 -36.35 9.63
C ASP A 43 2.17 -35.40 8.60
N PRO A 44 3.51 -35.39 8.46
CA PRO A 44 4.22 -34.46 7.58
C PRO A 44 3.66 -34.44 6.16
N GLU A 45 3.36 -35.61 5.57
CA GLU A 45 2.87 -35.72 4.20
C GLU A 45 1.51 -35.04 4.01
N LYS A 46 0.67 -34.99 5.05
CA LYS A 46 -0.65 -34.35 5.00
C LYS A 46 -0.58 -32.83 5.16
N LEU A 47 0.46 -32.32 5.82
CA LEU A 47 0.72 -30.88 5.98
C LEU A 47 1.54 -30.29 4.83
N LYS A 48 1.73 -31.05 3.75
CA LYS A 48 2.57 -30.65 2.62
C LYS A 48 2.05 -29.44 1.85
N GLY A 49 2.96 -28.51 1.55
CA GLY A 49 2.71 -27.32 0.75
C GLY A 49 2.10 -26.17 1.55
N GLU A 50 1.15 -25.44 0.93
CA GLU A 50 0.46 -24.30 1.54
C GLU A 50 -0.76 -24.72 2.38
N LEU A 51 -0.85 -24.10 3.58
CA LEU A 51 -1.96 -24.22 4.52
C LEU A 51 -2.74 -22.90 4.63
N ASP A 52 -3.93 -22.85 4.01
CA ASP A 52 -4.86 -21.71 4.14
C ASP A 52 -5.71 -21.83 5.41
N LEU A 53 -5.56 -20.88 6.35
CA LEU A 53 -6.31 -20.85 7.62
C LEU A 53 -7.57 -19.98 7.60
N ALA A 54 -8.06 -19.58 6.41
CA ALA A 54 -9.28 -18.78 6.26
C ALA A 54 -10.54 -19.45 6.84
N PHE A 55 -10.57 -20.77 6.95
CA PHE A 55 -11.68 -21.52 7.52
C PHE A 55 -11.85 -21.31 9.04
N CYS A 56 -10.82 -20.79 9.75
CA CYS A 56 -10.85 -20.49 11.19
C CYS A 56 -10.85 -18.96 11.43
N PRO A 57 -11.95 -18.23 11.18
CA PRO A 57 -11.97 -16.77 11.16
C PRO A 57 -11.67 -16.11 12.52
N ASN A 58 -11.87 -16.83 13.63
CA ASN A 58 -11.63 -16.33 14.99
C ASN A 58 -10.27 -16.76 15.57
N LEU A 59 -9.37 -17.29 14.75
CA LEU A 59 -8.04 -17.72 15.19
C LEU A 59 -7.30 -16.55 15.84
N ARG A 60 -6.87 -16.74 17.09
CA ARG A 60 -6.10 -15.78 17.90
C ARG A 60 -4.66 -16.22 18.12
N LYS A 61 -4.41 -17.53 18.07
CA LYS A 61 -3.13 -18.11 18.42
C LYS A 61 -2.78 -19.32 17.55
N ILE A 62 -1.51 -19.50 17.24
CA ILE A 62 -0.95 -20.73 16.66
C ILE A 62 0.15 -21.25 17.59
N THR A 63 0.29 -22.57 17.73
CA THR A 63 1.38 -23.19 18.47
C THR A 63 1.96 -24.34 17.67
N PHE A 64 3.27 -24.36 17.51
CA PHE A 64 4.02 -25.48 16.96
C PHE A 64 4.68 -26.22 18.12
N GLN A 65 4.33 -27.47 18.32
CA GLN A 65 4.76 -28.32 19.43
C GLN A 65 5.26 -29.67 18.88
N ALA A 66 6.24 -30.30 19.56
CA ALA A 66 6.96 -31.50 19.07
C ALA A 66 7.71 -31.26 17.74
N ASN A 67 8.44 -32.21 17.16
CA ASN A 67 9.34 -31.96 16.02
C ASN A 67 8.57 -31.80 14.69
N ILE A 68 7.97 -30.62 14.46
CA ILE A 68 7.25 -30.28 13.23
C ILE A 68 8.24 -30.03 12.09
N GLN A 69 8.05 -30.73 10.98
CA GLN A 69 8.89 -30.62 9.79
C GLN A 69 8.48 -29.42 8.91
N PHE A 70 9.09 -28.26 9.15
CA PHE A 70 8.84 -27.03 8.37
C PHE A 70 9.33 -27.11 6.91
N ASN A 71 10.10 -28.12 6.55
CA ASN A 71 10.49 -28.40 5.16
C ASN A 71 9.37 -29.09 4.36
N VAL A 72 8.32 -29.56 5.02
CA VAL A 72 7.16 -30.18 4.37
C VAL A 72 5.96 -29.23 4.38
N LEU A 73 5.69 -28.60 5.52
CA LEU A 73 4.77 -27.46 5.59
C LEU A 73 5.50 -26.22 5.07
N GLU A 74 5.39 -25.95 3.78
CA GLU A 74 6.13 -24.90 3.07
C GLU A 74 5.58 -23.50 3.39
N SER A 75 4.27 -23.36 3.59
CA SER A 75 3.70 -22.04 3.89
C SER A 75 2.37 -22.09 4.64
N ILE A 76 2.04 -20.98 5.31
CA ILE A 76 0.74 -20.76 5.95
C ILE A 76 0.18 -19.40 5.53
N ASP A 77 -1.04 -19.38 5.00
CA ASP A 77 -1.79 -18.14 4.77
C ASP A 77 -2.59 -17.73 6.01
N LEU A 78 -2.19 -16.59 6.57
CA LEU A 78 -2.76 -15.93 7.74
C LEU A 78 -3.56 -14.67 7.37
N SER A 79 -3.65 -14.32 6.10
CA SER A 79 -4.20 -13.06 5.58
C SER A 79 -5.65 -12.82 5.99
N LYS A 80 -6.41 -13.89 6.23
CA LYS A 80 -7.81 -13.85 6.65
C LYS A 80 -8.01 -13.92 8.17
N ASN A 81 -6.97 -14.22 8.96
CA ASN A 81 -7.07 -14.34 10.41
C ASN A 81 -6.82 -13.00 11.10
N GLU A 82 -7.80 -12.10 10.99
CA GLU A 82 -7.70 -10.73 11.52
C GLU A 82 -7.65 -10.64 13.05
N LYS A 83 -7.83 -11.72 13.80
CA LYS A 83 -7.67 -11.71 15.27
C LYS A 83 -6.39 -12.40 15.76
N LEU A 84 -5.56 -12.91 14.85
CA LEU A 84 -4.31 -13.57 15.20
C LEU A 84 -3.34 -12.58 15.83
N SER A 85 -2.87 -12.90 17.03
CA SER A 85 -1.96 -12.05 17.81
C SER A 85 -0.72 -12.78 18.33
N LYS A 86 -0.70 -14.12 18.34
CA LYS A 86 0.44 -14.87 18.88
C LYS A 86 0.75 -16.14 18.10
N ILE A 87 2.02 -16.33 17.75
CA ILE A 87 2.58 -17.60 17.29
C ILE A 87 3.52 -18.10 18.38
N ILE A 88 3.39 -19.35 18.78
CA ILE A 88 4.25 -19.98 19.78
C ILE A 88 5.02 -21.12 19.13
N ILE A 89 6.32 -21.16 19.33
CA ILE A 89 7.22 -22.22 18.87
C ILE A 89 7.79 -22.91 20.10
N LEU A 90 7.33 -24.13 20.38
CA LEU A 90 7.76 -24.92 21.51
C LEU A 90 8.84 -25.92 21.10
N ASN A 91 9.65 -26.33 22.07
CA ASN A 91 10.66 -27.40 21.96
C ASN A 91 11.72 -27.13 20.86
N GLN A 92 12.26 -28.19 20.26
CA GLN A 92 13.36 -28.14 19.28
C GLN A 92 12.96 -27.49 17.93
N ASN A 93 11.68 -27.11 17.76
CA ASN A 93 11.18 -26.45 16.55
C ASN A 93 11.81 -25.10 16.29
N GLN A 94 12.34 -24.41 17.32
CA GLN A 94 12.96 -23.10 17.13
C GLN A 94 13.99 -23.14 16.00
N ASN A 95 14.90 -24.12 16.02
CA ASN A 95 15.96 -24.22 15.04
C ASN A 95 15.40 -24.44 13.64
N GLN A 96 14.39 -25.29 13.47
CA GLN A 96 13.79 -25.52 12.16
C GLN A 96 12.97 -24.32 11.69
N PHE A 97 12.21 -23.67 12.57
CA PHE A 97 11.39 -22.51 12.23
C PHE A 97 12.25 -21.30 11.81
N PHE A 98 13.35 -21.02 12.51
CA PHE A 98 14.19 -19.85 12.25
C PHE A 98 15.34 -20.11 11.25
N ARG A 99 15.77 -21.37 11.04
CA ARG A 99 16.83 -21.70 10.06
C ARG A 99 16.30 -22.21 8.73
N ASN A 100 15.01 -22.56 8.64
CA ASN A 100 14.42 -22.94 7.37
C ASN A 100 14.09 -21.68 6.57
N TYR A 101 14.85 -21.45 5.50
CA TYR A 101 14.66 -20.31 4.61
C TYR A 101 13.46 -20.48 3.66
N ASP A 102 12.90 -21.70 3.56
CA ASP A 102 11.86 -22.03 2.59
C ASP A 102 10.44 -21.97 3.21
N PHE A 103 10.32 -21.82 4.53
CA PHE A 103 9.02 -21.68 5.19
C PHE A 103 8.50 -20.24 5.11
N ILE A 104 7.29 -20.06 4.57
CA ILE A 104 6.69 -18.75 4.32
C ILE A 104 5.43 -18.52 5.16
N LEU A 105 5.34 -17.36 5.80
CA LEU A 105 4.10 -16.84 6.36
C LEU A 105 3.52 -15.79 5.41
N PHE A 106 2.37 -16.08 4.79
CA PHE A 106 1.61 -15.11 4.01
C PHE A 106 0.68 -14.32 4.92
N MET A 107 0.79 -13.00 4.89
CA MET A 107 0.02 -12.14 5.78
C MET A 107 -0.08 -10.70 5.26
N LYS A 108 -1.06 -9.96 5.77
CA LYS A 108 -1.17 -8.51 5.54
C LYS A 108 -0.10 -7.75 6.32
N GLU A 109 0.37 -6.64 5.78
CA GLU A 109 1.34 -5.74 6.44
C GLU A 109 0.92 -5.38 7.87
N MET A 110 -0.34 -5.02 8.10
CA MET A 110 -0.87 -4.66 9.42
C MET A 110 -0.79 -5.79 10.45
N GLN A 111 -0.81 -7.05 10.00
CA GLN A 111 -0.71 -8.22 10.89
C GLN A 111 0.73 -8.42 11.40
N SER A 112 1.75 -8.00 10.63
CA SER A 112 3.16 -8.16 10.99
C SER A 112 3.57 -7.36 12.24
N ASN A 113 2.94 -6.20 12.45
CA ASN A 113 3.25 -5.32 13.58
C ASN A 113 2.68 -5.81 14.90
N ARG A 114 1.61 -6.62 14.86
CA ARG A 114 0.85 -7.00 16.06
C ARG A 114 1.09 -8.44 16.51
N ILE A 115 1.50 -9.32 15.59
CA ILE A 115 1.71 -10.73 15.92
C ILE A 115 3.02 -10.83 16.68
N VAL A 116 2.96 -11.42 17.88
CA VAL A 116 4.13 -11.73 18.70
C VAL A 116 4.52 -13.18 18.48
N ILE A 117 5.81 -13.43 18.23
CA ILE A 117 6.38 -14.77 18.23
C ILE A 117 7.01 -15.02 19.59
N SER A 118 6.56 -16.09 20.26
CA SER A 118 7.11 -16.58 21.51
C SER A 118 7.79 -17.93 21.27
N TYR A 119 9.02 -18.08 21.77
CA TYR A 119 9.84 -19.28 21.58
C TYR A 119 10.74 -19.49 22.80
N TYR A 120 11.22 -20.72 22.99
CA TYR A 120 12.15 -21.05 24.06
C TYR A 120 13.54 -21.25 23.50
N GLU A 121 14.51 -20.49 24.00
CA GLU A 121 15.92 -20.62 23.63
C GLU A 121 16.67 -21.41 24.69
N ASN A 122 17.39 -22.45 24.26
CA ASN A 122 18.27 -23.21 25.15
C ASN A 122 19.52 -22.37 25.43
N THR A 123 19.75 -22.06 26.69
CA THR A 123 21.00 -21.42 27.13
C THR A 123 22.03 -22.47 27.51
N SER A 124 23.30 -22.08 27.63
CA SER A 124 24.39 -22.96 28.03
C SER A 124 24.08 -23.63 29.38
N GLY A 125 23.56 -24.86 29.38
CA GLY A 125 23.24 -25.62 30.60
C GLY A 125 21.82 -26.19 30.73
N ASN A 126 21.10 -26.50 29.65
CA ASN A 126 19.75 -27.10 29.66
C ASN A 126 18.65 -26.22 30.28
N LEU A 127 18.91 -24.92 30.46
CA LEU A 127 17.92 -23.95 30.90
C LEU A 127 17.26 -23.31 29.68
N TRP A 128 15.94 -23.48 29.58
CA TRP A 128 15.13 -22.88 28.52
C TRP A 128 14.57 -21.53 28.99
N ILE A 129 14.88 -20.46 28.27
CA ILE A 129 14.35 -19.12 28.56
C ILE A 129 13.29 -18.78 27.53
N GLU A 130 12.10 -18.37 27.98
CA GLU A 130 11.07 -17.83 27.08
C GLU A 130 11.54 -16.49 26.52
N LYS A 131 11.53 -16.38 25.20
CA LYS A 131 11.78 -15.17 24.43
C LYS A 131 10.51 -14.79 23.69
N TYR A 132 10.32 -13.49 23.49
CA TYR A 132 9.25 -12.96 22.66
C TYR A 132 9.76 -11.76 21.86
N LYS A 133 9.35 -11.66 20.59
CA LYS A 133 9.54 -10.45 19.77
C LYS A 133 8.34 -10.26 18.85
N SER A 134 8.12 -9.03 18.39
CA SER A 134 7.16 -8.81 17.32
C SER A 134 7.63 -9.54 16.05
N LEU A 135 6.70 -9.97 15.21
CA LEU A 135 7.03 -10.71 13.99
C LEU A 135 7.91 -9.88 13.03
N ARG A 136 7.71 -8.56 13.02
CA ARG A 136 8.53 -7.60 12.26
C ARG A 136 9.97 -7.46 12.76
N GLU A 137 10.23 -7.71 14.04
CA GLU A 137 11.57 -7.67 14.65
C GLU A 137 12.36 -8.97 14.44
N GLN A 138 11.74 -9.99 13.85
CA GLN A 138 12.39 -11.27 13.57
C GLN A 138 13.13 -11.21 12.24
N ALA A 139 14.31 -11.83 12.19
CA ALA A 139 15.06 -12.01 10.96
C ALA A 139 14.45 -13.15 10.12
N MET A 140 13.22 -12.95 9.64
CA MET A 140 12.48 -13.89 8.79
C MET A 140 12.05 -13.22 7.49
N ILE A 141 11.96 -13.99 6.42
CA ILE A 141 11.42 -13.52 5.15
C ILE A 141 9.89 -13.47 5.28
N LEU A 142 9.34 -12.26 5.33
CA LEU A 142 7.91 -12.02 5.39
C LEU A 142 7.39 -11.61 4.00
N TYR A 143 6.45 -12.36 3.47
CA TYR A 143 5.74 -12.00 2.24
C TYR A 143 4.47 -11.23 2.62
N LEU A 144 4.60 -9.90 2.59
CA LEU A 144 3.50 -9.00 2.95
C LEU A 144 2.59 -8.78 1.74
N LEU A 145 1.33 -9.13 1.88
CA LEU A 145 0.29 -8.78 0.92
C LEU A 145 0.04 -7.27 1.00
N VAL A 146 0.30 -6.58 -0.12
CA VAL A 146 -0.08 -5.18 -0.29
C VAL A 146 -1.59 -5.12 -0.36
N GLU A 147 -2.22 -4.46 0.61
CA GLU A 147 -3.68 -4.36 0.67
C GLU A 147 -4.24 -3.57 -0.53
N ASP A 148 -5.25 -4.12 -1.20
CA ASP A 148 -5.90 -3.50 -2.38
C ASP A 148 -6.35 -2.06 -2.12
N ARG A 149 -6.76 -1.74 -0.88
CA ARG A 149 -7.17 -0.39 -0.50
C ARG A 149 -6.03 0.63 -0.59
N LYS A 150 -4.80 0.24 -0.24
CA LYS A 150 -3.60 1.07 -0.34
C LYS A 150 -3.25 1.28 -1.82
N LEU A 151 -3.45 0.26 -2.64
CA LEU A 151 -3.26 0.35 -4.09
C LEU A 151 -4.28 1.29 -4.74
N GLU A 152 -5.56 1.19 -4.38
CA GLU A 152 -6.61 2.08 -4.91
C GLU A 152 -6.40 3.54 -4.46
N GLN A 153 -6.00 3.79 -3.21
CA GLN A 153 -5.62 5.14 -2.77
C GLN A 153 -4.48 5.73 -3.59
N LEU A 154 -3.42 4.94 -3.84
CA LEU A 154 -2.29 5.38 -4.65
C LEU A 154 -2.68 5.63 -6.12
N LYS A 155 -3.66 4.88 -6.66
CA LYS A 155 -4.20 5.14 -8.01
C LYS A 155 -4.97 6.46 -8.07
N VAL A 156 -5.79 6.75 -7.07
CA VAL A 156 -6.54 8.01 -6.97
C VAL A 156 -5.59 9.19 -6.86
N GLU A 157 -4.61 9.13 -5.97
CA GLU A 157 -3.61 10.20 -5.79
C GLU A 157 -2.81 10.45 -7.09
N ASN A 158 -2.44 9.38 -7.81
CA ASN A 158 -1.80 9.51 -9.13
C ASN A 158 -2.70 10.20 -10.16
N ALA A 159 -4.00 9.92 -10.16
CA ALA A 159 -4.95 10.53 -11.08
C ALA A 159 -5.08 12.04 -10.81
N GLU A 160 -5.18 12.44 -9.54
CA GLU A 160 -5.23 13.84 -9.12
C GLU A 160 -3.96 14.61 -9.48
N LEU A 161 -2.78 14.01 -9.27
CA LEU A 161 -1.49 14.59 -9.66
C LEU A 161 -1.40 14.80 -11.18
N ARG A 162 -1.85 13.83 -11.98
CA ARG A 162 -1.90 13.95 -13.44
C ARG A 162 -2.85 15.07 -13.90
N GLN A 163 -4.00 15.20 -13.27
CA GLN A 163 -4.94 16.28 -13.57
C GLN A 163 -4.35 17.66 -13.22
N SER A 164 -3.70 17.78 -12.06
CA SER A 164 -3.01 18.99 -11.64
C SER A 164 -1.88 19.38 -12.59
N LEU A 165 -1.11 18.40 -13.08
CA LEU A 165 -0.06 18.61 -14.08
C LEU A 165 -0.64 19.17 -15.39
N ASN A 166 -1.68 18.52 -15.93
CA ASN A 166 -2.36 18.97 -17.16
C ASN A 166 -2.89 20.41 -17.05
N ASN A 167 -3.46 20.78 -15.89
CA ASN A 167 -3.93 22.15 -15.65
C ASN A 167 -2.78 23.17 -15.65
N LYS A 168 -1.63 22.79 -15.08
CA LYS A 168 -0.42 23.63 -15.12
C LYS A 168 0.12 23.77 -16.54
N ASP A 169 0.12 22.70 -17.34
CA ASP A 169 0.56 22.74 -18.73
C ASP A 169 -0.32 23.66 -19.59
N LEU A 170 -1.65 23.59 -19.42
CA LEU A 170 -2.58 24.53 -20.06
C LEU A 170 -2.31 25.98 -19.65
N THR A 171 -1.98 26.20 -18.37
CA THR A 171 -1.64 27.54 -17.86
C THR A 171 -0.36 28.06 -18.48
N ILE A 172 0.68 27.22 -18.58
CA ILE A 172 1.96 27.55 -19.23
C ILE A 172 1.74 27.86 -20.71
N ALA A 173 0.95 27.06 -21.42
CA ALA A 173 0.60 27.31 -22.82
C ALA A 173 -0.11 28.66 -23.00
N GLY A 174 -1.05 28.99 -22.10
CA GLY A 174 -1.75 30.27 -22.08
C GLY A 174 -0.81 31.45 -21.82
N LEU A 175 0.11 31.31 -20.85
CA LEU A 175 1.13 32.32 -20.55
C LEU A 175 2.10 32.52 -21.72
N ASN A 176 2.57 31.45 -22.35
CA ASN A 176 3.44 31.53 -23.52
C ASN A 176 2.75 32.25 -24.69
N LYS A 177 1.45 32.01 -24.90
CA LYS A 177 0.67 32.74 -25.91
C LYS A 177 0.58 34.24 -25.58
N LYS A 178 0.37 34.60 -24.32
CA LYS A 178 0.38 36.01 -23.89
C LYS A 178 1.74 36.65 -24.11
N ILE A 179 2.83 35.98 -23.74
CA ILE A 179 4.21 36.46 -23.95
C ILE A 179 4.46 36.73 -25.44
N GLN A 180 4.09 35.81 -26.33
CA GLN A 180 4.24 35.99 -27.79
C GLN A 180 3.43 37.17 -28.34
N GLN A 181 2.34 37.54 -27.68
CA GLN A 181 1.48 38.64 -28.08
C GLN A 181 1.86 39.98 -27.43
N THR A 182 2.74 39.97 -26.42
CA THR A 182 3.19 41.19 -25.74
C THR A 182 4.12 42.01 -26.65
N PRO A 183 3.85 43.30 -26.86
CA PRO A 183 4.74 44.16 -27.66
C PRO A 183 6.13 44.29 -27.02
N THR A 184 7.18 44.30 -27.84
CA THR A 184 8.56 44.43 -27.38
C THR A 184 8.89 45.87 -26.96
N LEU A 185 9.94 46.05 -26.16
CA LEU A 185 10.42 47.37 -25.73
C LEU A 185 10.72 48.30 -26.92
N SER A 186 11.30 47.76 -28.00
CA SER A 186 11.56 48.52 -29.23
C SER A 186 10.27 48.98 -29.91
N GLN A 187 9.23 48.15 -29.93
CA GLN A 187 7.91 48.50 -30.48
C GLN A 187 7.23 49.60 -29.64
N PHE A 188 7.41 49.58 -28.31
CA PHE A 188 6.96 50.67 -27.45
C PHE A 188 7.75 51.97 -27.66
N GLN A 189 9.06 51.89 -27.88
CA GLN A 189 9.90 53.05 -28.17
C GLN A 189 9.53 53.70 -29.52
N GLU A 190 9.20 52.91 -30.55
CA GLU A 190 8.68 53.42 -31.83
C GLU A 190 7.38 54.22 -31.63
N LEU A 191 6.45 53.72 -30.82
CA LEU A 191 5.22 54.46 -30.48
C LEU A 191 5.50 55.75 -29.72
N SER A 192 6.39 55.71 -28.74
CA SER A 192 6.78 56.88 -27.94
C SER A 192 7.40 57.97 -28.81
N ASN A 193 8.24 57.59 -29.77
CA ASN A 193 8.87 58.52 -30.71
C ASN A 193 7.85 59.16 -31.67
N ILE A 194 6.79 58.44 -32.06
CA ILE A 194 5.69 59.00 -32.87
C ILE A 194 4.89 60.05 -32.07
N VAL A 195 4.72 59.87 -30.76
CA VAL A 195 3.94 60.76 -29.90
C VAL A 195 4.75 61.96 -29.42
N LEU A 196 6.03 61.77 -29.08
CA LEU A 196 6.86 62.79 -28.40
C LEU A 196 7.92 63.42 -29.30
N GLY A 197 8.22 62.86 -30.47
CA GLY A 197 9.37 63.26 -31.30
C GLY A 197 9.12 64.33 -32.37
N HIS A 198 7.87 64.79 -32.58
CA HIS A 198 7.52 65.73 -33.66
C HIS A 198 6.60 66.87 -33.16
N HIS A 199 6.79 68.09 -33.69
CA HIS A 199 5.97 69.27 -33.36
C HIS A 199 4.50 69.16 -33.83
N GLU A 200 4.18 68.21 -34.71
CA GLU A 200 2.81 67.84 -35.05
C GLU A 200 2.62 66.33 -34.90
N LEU A 201 1.60 65.94 -34.14
CA LEU A 201 1.28 64.55 -33.84
C LEU A 201 0.61 63.90 -35.06
N ASN A 202 1.27 62.93 -35.69
CA ASN A 202 0.69 62.24 -36.85
C ASN A 202 -0.28 61.13 -36.40
N PHE A 203 -1.55 61.51 -36.20
CA PHE A 203 -2.62 60.63 -35.75
C PHE A 203 -2.83 59.40 -36.63
N ASN A 204 -2.63 59.50 -37.96
CA ASN A 204 -2.81 58.37 -38.86
C ASN A 204 -1.71 57.32 -38.67
N LYS A 205 -0.47 57.75 -38.49
CA LYS A 205 0.67 56.86 -38.20
C LYS A 205 0.52 56.21 -36.83
N LEU A 206 0.10 56.97 -35.82
CA LEU A 206 -0.18 56.44 -34.47
C LEU A 206 -1.31 55.41 -34.48
N LYS A 207 -2.42 55.70 -35.17
CA LYS A 207 -3.57 54.79 -35.28
C LYS A 207 -3.22 53.50 -36.01
N HIS A 208 -2.38 53.57 -37.04
CA HIS A 208 -1.89 52.41 -37.76
C HIS A 208 -1.00 51.53 -36.86
N GLU A 209 -0.09 52.14 -36.12
CA GLU A 209 0.87 51.42 -35.27
C GLU A 209 0.19 50.77 -34.06
N ILE A 210 -0.78 51.44 -33.43
CA ILE A 210 -1.65 50.86 -32.39
C ILE A 210 -2.41 49.63 -32.91
N LYS A 211 -2.86 49.66 -34.17
CA LYS A 211 -3.56 48.53 -34.80
C LYS A 211 -2.59 47.38 -35.15
N ARG A 212 -1.38 47.71 -35.66
CA ARG A 212 -0.31 46.75 -35.98
C ARG A 212 0.14 45.96 -34.75
N LEU A 213 0.34 46.66 -33.64
CA LEU A 213 0.82 46.10 -32.38
C LEU A 213 -0.27 45.45 -31.51
N LYS A 214 -1.52 45.40 -32.01
CA LYS A 214 -2.68 44.82 -31.31
C LYS A 214 -2.85 45.35 -29.87
N LEU A 215 -2.42 46.59 -29.60
CA LEU A 215 -2.46 47.18 -28.26
C LEU A 215 -3.88 47.33 -27.70
N LYS A 216 -4.89 47.32 -28.57
CA LYS A 216 -6.31 47.31 -28.20
C LYS A 216 -6.71 46.08 -27.40
N ASP A 217 -5.99 44.97 -27.57
CA ASP A 217 -6.26 43.71 -26.88
C ASP A 217 -5.64 43.69 -25.45
N PHE A 218 -4.74 44.64 -25.15
CA PHE A 218 -3.97 44.70 -23.90
C PHE A 218 -4.35 45.86 -22.98
N ASN A 219 -4.89 46.95 -23.52
CA ASN A 219 -5.26 48.13 -22.73
C ASN A 219 -6.80 48.28 -22.68
N PRO A 220 -7.42 48.19 -21.49
CA PRO A 220 -8.88 48.28 -21.31
C PRO A 220 -9.49 49.57 -21.86
N TYR A 221 -8.71 50.65 -21.98
CA TYR A 221 -9.17 51.94 -22.49
C TYR A 221 -9.38 51.98 -24.01
N PHE A 222 -8.87 50.99 -24.76
CA PHE A 222 -9.05 50.88 -26.22
C PHE A 222 -10.06 49.81 -26.63
N GLN A 223 -10.62 49.06 -25.67
CA GLN A 223 -11.74 48.18 -25.92
C GLN A 223 -13.00 49.02 -25.85
N ASP A 224 -13.75 49.08 -26.97
CA ASP A 224 -15.01 49.84 -27.02
C ASP A 224 -15.92 49.39 -25.88
N LYS A 225 -16.10 50.26 -24.87
CA LYS A 225 -17.13 50.06 -23.85
C LYS A 225 -18.47 50.04 -24.57
N LYS A 226 -19.03 48.85 -24.82
CA LYS A 226 -20.47 48.71 -25.04
C LYS A 226 -21.16 49.18 -23.77
N ILE A 227 -21.63 50.42 -23.78
CA ILE A 227 -22.58 50.92 -22.78
C ILE A 227 -23.86 50.12 -23.01
N LEU A 228 -24.10 49.11 -22.18
CA LEU A 228 -25.42 48.53 -22.01
C LEU A 228 -26.25 49.57 -21.27
N LEU A 229 -27.05 50.33 -22.03
CA LEU A 229 -28.19 51.03 -21.47
C LEU A 229 -29.23 49.96 -21.12
N SER A 230 -29.30 49.60 -19.84
CA SER A 230 -30.46 48.92 -19.27
C SER A 230 -31.59 49.93 -19.08
N ASN A 231 -32.78 49.56 -19.54
CA ASN A 231 -34.04 50.30 -19.40
C ASN A 231 -34.31 50.80 -17.98
#